data_AF-A0A8J8JGI8-F1
#
_entry.id   AF-A0A8J8JGI8-F1
#
_cell.length_a   1.000
_cell.length_b   1.000
_cell.length_c   1.000
_cell.angle_alpha   90.00
_cell.angle_beta   90.00
_cell.angle_gamma   90.00
#
_symmetry.space_group_name_H-M   'P 1'
#
loop_
_entity.id
_entity.type
_entity.pdbx_description
1 polymer ?
#
loop_
_entity_poly.entity_id
_entity_poly.type
_entity_poly.pdbx_seq_one_letter_code
_entity_poly.pdbx_strand_id
1 'polypeptide(L)' 'MQGLNTQPEDFDSKIQEIIPWARPNPLTEVMDEKEREKLEVIEIVENLADHGELPSEVELLIKKPKKEELMEE' A
#
# COMPACT_ATOMS: atom_id res chain seq x y z
N MET A 1 8.57 12.32 31.81
CA MET A 1 8.69 11.10 30.98
C MET A 1 8.21 11.49 29.58
N GLN A 2 9.11 11.90 28.70
CA GLN A 2 8.73 12.21 27.32
C GLN A 2 8.51 10.88 26.61
N GLY A 3 7.27 10.61 26.20
CA GLY A 3 6.97 9.48 25.33
C GLY A 3 7.69 9.70 24.01
N LEU A 4 8.58 8.78 23.65
CA LEU A 4 9.14 8.70 22.30
C LEU A 4 7.97 8.43 21.36
N ASN A 5 7.47 9.50 20.74
CA ASN A 5 6.55 9.41 19.61
C ASN A 5 7.38 9.07 18.37
N THR A 6 7.96 7.87 18.36
CA THR A 6 8.65 7.31 17.21
C THR A 6 7.67 6.40 16.51
N GLN A 7 7.36 6.70 15.25
CA GLN A 7 6.63 5.78 14.37
C GLN A 7 7.34 4.41 14.44
N PRO A 8 6.62 3.27 14.41
CA PRO A 8 7.22 1.94 14.50
C PRO A 8 8.35 1.73 13.48
N GLU A 9 8.16 2.22 12.24
CA GLU A 9 9.17 2.23 11.16
C GLU A 9 10.51 2.91 11.54
N ASP A 10 10.48 4.00 12.33
CA ASP A 10 11.70 4.72 12.74
C ASP A 10 12.54 3.93 13.75
N PHE A 11 11.91 3.03 14.49
CA PHE A 11 12.57 2.25 15.53
C PHE A 11 13.29 1.03 14.94
N ASP A 12 12.60 0.28 14.07
CA ASP A 12 13.18 -0.90 13.43
C ASP A 12 14.35 -0.52 12.51
N SER A 13 14.23 0.60 11.79
CA SER A 13 15.32 1.15 10.96
C SER A 13 16.58 1.44 11.77
N LYS A 14 16.44 2.10 12.93
CA LYS A 14 17.56 2.38 13.84
C LYS A 14 18.19 1.11 14.44
N ILE A 15 17.37 0.08 14.71
CA ILE A 15 17.89 -1.20 15.19
C ILE A 15 18.68 -1.90 14.08
N GLN A 16 18.18 -1.89 12.84
CA GLN A 16 18.86 -2.51 11.71
C GLN A 16 20.17 -1.80 11.31
N GLU A 17 20.28 -0.48 11.53
CA GLU A 17 21.54 0.25 11.36
C GLU A 17 22.65 -0.28 12.29
N ILE A 18 22.29 -0.75 13.48
CA ILE A 18 23.24 -1.27 14.48
C ILE A 18 23.43 -2.79 14.31
N ILE A 19 22.34 -3.51 14.05
CA ILE A 19 22.30 -4.96 13.93
C ILE A 19 21.55 -5.32 12.63
N PRO A 20 22.25 -5.46 11.50
CA PRO A 20 21.62 -5.63 10.17
C PRO A 20 20.78 -6.90 10.02
N TRP A 21 21.01 -7.91 10.86
CA TRP A 21 20.24 -9.16 10.87
C TRP A 21 19.14 -9.19 11.94
N ALA A 22 18.92 -8.08 12.65
CA ALA A 22 17.79 -7.98 13.56
C ALA A 22 16.49 -8.06 12.76
N ARG A 23 15.62 -9.00 13.15
CA ARG A 23 14.31 -9.12 12.53
C ARG A 23 13.45 -7.91 12.90
N PRO A 24 12.65 -7.38 11.95
CA PRO A 24 11.71 -6.31 12.24
C PRO A 24 10.72 -6.75 13.32
N ASN A 25 10.11 -5.76 13.97
CA ASN A 25 9.05 -6.01 14.93
C ASN A 25 7.90 -6.74 14.22
N PRO A 26 7.34 -7.82 14.81
CA PRO A 26 6.21 -8.54 14.22
C PRO A 26 5.01 -7.64 13.85
N LEU A 27 4.82 -6.51 14.54
CA LEU A 27 3.78 -5.55 14.18
C LEU A 27 4.08 -4.81 12.87
N THR A 28 5.36 -4.47 12.62
CA THR A 28 5.82 -3.87 11.37
C THR A 28 5.62 -4.84 10.22
N GLU A 29 6.00 -6.10 10.39
CA GLU A 29 5.77 -7.14 9.36
C GLU A 29 4.28 -7.28 8.99
N VAL A 30 3.38 -7.23 9.98
CA VAL A 30 1.93 -7.30 9.73
C VAL A 30 1.40 -6.04 9.03
N MET A 31 1.96 -4.87 9.33
CA MET A 31 1.60 -3.61 8.67
C MET A 31 2.06 -3.59 7.21
N ASP A 32 3.31 -4.00 6.95
CA ASP A 32 3.88 -4.11 5.60
C ASP A 32 3.07 -5.10 4.75
N GLU A 33 2.70 -6.24 5.33
CA GLU A 33 1.86 -7.25 4.67
C GLU A 33 0.49 -6.66 4.29
N LYS A 34 -0.16 -5.96 5.21
CA LYS A 34 -1.44 -5.29 4.97
C LYS A 34 -1.34 -4.23 3.86
N GLU A 35 -0.25 -3.45 3.84
CA GLU A 35 -0.03 -2.44 2.80
C GLU A 35 0.18 -3.10 1.44
N ARG A 36 0.92 -4.20 1.39
CA ARG A 36 1.11 -5.01 0.18
C ARG A 36 -0.21 -5.56 -0.35
N GLU A 37 -1.03 -6.18 0.51
CA GLU A 37 -2.35 -6.69 0.12
C GLU A 37 -3.25 -5.57 -0.43
N LYS A 38 -3.23 -4.37 0.19
CA LYS A 38 -3.97 -3.21 -0.30
C LYS A 38 -3.55 -2.83 -1.73
N LEU A 39 -2.25 -2.84 -2.01
CA LEU A 39 -1.72 -2.52 -3.34
C LEU A 39 -2.11 -3.59 -4.38
N GLU A 40 -2.06 -4.86 -4.02
CA GLU A 40 -2.44 -5.96 -4.92
C GLU A 40 -3.93 -5.89 -5.29
N VAL A 41 -4.81 -5.58 -4.32
CA VAL A 41 -6.23 -5.38 -4.58
C VAL A 41 -6.47 -4.22 -5.54
N ILE A 42 -5.75 -3.11 -5.38
CA ILE A 42 -5.84 -1.96 -6.29
C ILE A 42 -5.41 -2.37 -7.71
N GLU A 43 -4.29 -3.09 -7.84
CA GLU A 43 -3.81 -3.56 -9.13
C GLU A 43 -4.83 -4.47 -9.83
N ILE A 44 -5.49 -5.36 -9.08
CA ILE A 44 -6.56 -6.22 -9.61
C ILE A 44 -7.74 -5.36 -10.11
N VAL A 45 -8.14 -4.34 -9.35
CA VAL A 45 -9.25 -3.45 -9.75
C VAL A 45 -8.89 -2.65 -11.00
N GLU A 46 -7.66 -2.12 -11.08
CA GLU A 46 -7.18 -1.39 -12.25
C GLU A 46 -7.14 -2.29 -13.49
N ASN A 47 -6.60 -3.51 -13.36
CA ASN A 47 -6.56 -4.50 -14.44
C ASN A 47 -7.96 -4.94 -14.88
N LEU A 48 -8.91 -5.07 -13.95
CA LEU A 48 -10.30 -5.39 -14.28
C LEU A 48 -10.99 -4.25 -15.03
N ALA A 49 -10.67 -3.00 -14.69
CA ALA A 49 -11.18 -1.81 -15.35
C ALA A 49 -10.52 -1.56 -16.72
N ASP A 50 -9.41 -2.22 -17.02
CA ASP A 50 -8.72 -2.09 -18.30
C ASP A 50 -9.30 -3.01 -19.38
N HIS A 51 -10.42 -2.58 -19.93
CA HIS A 51 -11.17 -3.31 -20.94
C HIS A 51 -10.60 -3.14 -22.37
N GLY A 52 -9.29 -3.02 -22.56
CA GLY A 52 -8.69 -2.84 -23.90
C GLY A 52 -9.25 -1.65 -24.71
N GLU A 53 -9.15 -1.71 -26.05
CA GLU A 53 -9.80 -0.73 -26.94
C GLU A 53 -11.32 -0.97 -26.96
N LEU A 54 -12.02 -0.27 -26.08
CA LEU A 54 -13.47 -0.15 -26.16
C LEU A 54 -13.84 0.83 -27.28
N PRO A 55 -15.00 0.63 -27.96
CA PRO A 55 -15.58 1.67 -28.79
C PRO A 55 -15.73 2.95 -27.98
N SER A 56 -15.37 4.09 -28.57
CA SER A 56 -15.36 5.40 -27.91
C SER A 56 -16.69 5.79 -27.26
N GLU A 57 -17.81 5.27 -27.78
CA GLU A 57 -19.16 5.45 -27.23
C GLU A 57 -19.36 4.75 -25.88
N VAL A 58 -18.66 3.64 -25.64
CA VAL A 58 -18.77 2.81 -24.43
C VAL A 58 -17.74 3.22 -23.38
N GLU A 59 -16.57 3.70 -23.81
CA GLU A 59 -15.51 4.18 -22.92
C GLU A 59 -15.99 5.30 -21.98
N LEU A 60 -16.84 6.20 -22.48
CA LEU A 60 -17.43 7.30 -21.71
C LEU A 60 -18.46 6.86 -20.65
N LEU A 61 -18.97 5.62 -20.75
CA LEU A 61 -19.96 5.07 -19.82
C LEU A 61 -19.31 4.31 -18.66
N ILE A 62 -18.06 3.87 -18.83
CA ILE A 62 -17.35 3.08 -17.82
C ILE A 62 -16.56 4.01 -16.91
N LYS A 63 -16.90 3.99 -15.62
CA LYS A 63 -16.13 4.68 -14.59
C LYS A 63 -14.93 3.81 -14.22
N LYS A 64 -13.73 4.20 -14.66
CA LYS A 64 -12.48 3.67 -14.11
C LYS A 64 -12.19 4.40 -12.80
N PRO A 65 -12.25 3.74 -11.63
CA PRO A 65 -11.88 4.36 -10.37
C PRO A 65 -10.39 4.70 -10.39
N LYS A 66 -10.00 5.85 -9.85
CA LYS A 66 -8.58 6.21 -9.73
C LYS A 66 -7.97 5.55 -8.50
N LYS A 67 -6.68 5.24 -8.55
CA LYS A 67 -5.93 4.71 -7.40
C LYS A 67 -6.09 5.57 -6.15
N GLU A 68 -6.05 6.89 -6.31
CA GLU A 68 -6.20 7.85 -5.23
C GLU A 68 -7.61 7.84 -4.61
N GLU A 69 -8.64 7.42 -5.37
CA GLU A 69 -10.01 7.27 -4.86
C GLU A 69 -10.20 5.96 -4.09
N LEU A 70 -9.35 4.96 -4.33
CA LEU A 70 -9.37 3.66 -3.65
C LEU A 70 -8.52 3.64 -2.37
N MET A 71 -7.66 4.63 -2.19
CA MET A 71 -6.87 4.81 -0.99
C MET A 71 -7.56 5.85 -0.09
N GLU A 72 -8.31 5.39 0.93
CA GLU A 72 -8.73 6.29 2.01
C GLU A 72 -7.50 6.86 2.76
N GLU A 73 -7.53 8.17 3.07
CA GLU A 73 -6.57 8.91 3.93
C GLU A 73 -6.55 8.38 5.38
#